data_AF-A0A161ZA87-F1
#
_entry.id   AF-A0A161ZA87-F1
#
_cell.length_a   1.000
_cell.length_b   1.000
_cell.length_c   1.000
_cell.angle_alpha   90.00
_cell.angle_beta   90.00
_cell.angle_gamma   90.00
#
_symmetry.space_group_name_H-M   'P 1'
#
loop_
_entity.id
_entity.type
_entity.pdbx_description
1 polymer ?
#
loop_
_entity_poly.entity_id
_entity_poly.type
_entity_poly.pdbx_seq_one_letter_code
_entity_poly.pdbx_strand_id
1 'polypeptide(L)'
;MQFTTIDSDKESLQRAYGPCANSVLDQMSFLVGRIIGGEPVAWAVRAYANGLLVPVPAVFNPAVLTELHLRQTFHKAITRAAEAFVHATNGGELPEEVVSACKDAEDFCRLTLVN
;
A
#
# COMPACT_ATOMS: atom_id res chain seq x y z
N MET A 1 15.26 -5.24 -8.66
CA MET A 1 14.20 -4.27 -8.26
C MET A 1 14.83 -3.29 -7.28
N GLN A 2 14.72 -1.97 -7.50
CA GLN A 2 15.33 -0.96 -6.60
C GLN A 2 14.23 -0.32 -5.74
N PHE A 3 14.24 -0.62 -4.45
CA PHE A 3 13.49 0.10 -3.42
C PHE A 3 14.42 0.39 -2.25
N THR A 4 14.11 1.42 -1.48
CA THR A 4 14.76 1.69 -0.19
C THR A 4 13.77 1.44 0.92
N THR A 5 14.17 0.71 1.95
CA THR A 5 13.35 0.57 3.16
C THR A 5 13.64 1.75 4.07
N ILE A 6 12.60 2.46 4.48
CA ILE A 6 12.63 3.52 5.47
C ILE A 6 11.77 3.09 6.66
N ASP A 7 12.07 3.64 7.84
CA ASP A 7 11.23 3.42 9.02
C ASP A 7 9.81 3.91 8.73
N SER A 8 8.80 3.16 9.19
CA SER A 8 7.44 3.65 9.09
C SER A 8 7.22 4.74 10.13
N ASP A 9 7.32 6.00 9.72
CA ASP A 9 6.69 7.07 10.47
C ASP A 9 5.28 7.33 9.93
N LYS A 10 4.37 7.63 10.85
CA LYS A 10 2.97 7.94 10.54
C LYS A 10 2.86 9.12 9.58
N GLU A 11 3.84 10.03 9.64
CA GLU A 11 3.86 11.26 8.87
C GLU A 11 4.07 11.01 7.38
N SER A 12 4.97 10.09 7.01
CA SER A 12 5.24 9.72 5.62
C SER A 12 4.03 9.08 4.96
N LEU A 13 3.33 8.18 5.67
CA LEU A 13 2.08 7.58 5.16
C LEU A 13 0.96 8.61 5.06
N GLN A 14 0.88 9.54 6.02
CA GLN A 14 -0.10 10.62 6.00
C GLN A 14 0.13 11.59 4.83
N ARG A 15 1.39 11.87 4.46
CA ARG A 15 1.73 12.69 3.28
C ARG A 15 1.57 11.96 1.95
N ALA A 16 1.52 10.62 1.96
CA ALA A 16 1.39 9.82 0.75
C ALA A 16 -0.07 9.55 0.40
N TYR A 17 -0.93 9.42 1.41
CA TYR A 17 -2.32 8.98 1.23
C TYR A 17 -3.35 9.88 1.91
N GLY A 18 -2.92 11.01 2.47
CA GLY A 18 -3.78 11.91 3.23
C GLY A 18 -4.71 11.17 4.21
N PRO A 19 -6.02 11.48 4.21
CA PRO A 19 -6.97 10.89 5.16
C PRO A 19 -7.16 9.37 5.00
N CYS A 20 -6.69 8.77 3.89
CA CYS A 20 -6.79 7.33 3.66
C CYS A 20 -5.66 6.53 4.31
N ALA A 21 -4.63 7.17 4.88
CA ALA A 21 -3.42 6.48 5.35
C ALA A 21 -3.68 5.33 6.34
N ASN A 22 -4.54 5.56 7.35
CA ASN A 22 -4.91 4.51 8.31
C ASN A 22 -5.70 3.39 7.61
N SER A 23 -6.66 3.74 6.74
CA SER A 23 -7.44 2.74 6.01
C SER A 23 -6.59 1.90 5.08
N VAL A 24 -5.57 2.48 4.44
CA VAL A 24 -4.59 1.73 3.64
C VAL A 24 -3.85 0.73 4.52
N LEU A 25 -3.36 1.16 5.70
CA LEU A 25 -2.63 0.28 6.61
C LEU A 25 -3.53 -0.85 7.15
N ASP A 26 -4.78 -0.57 7.50
CA ASP A 26 -5.74 -1.57 7.96
C ASP A 26 -6.05 -2.61 6.87
N GLN A 27 -6.26 -2.16 5.63
CA GLN A 27 -6.45 -3.06 4.50
C GLN A 27 -5.20 -3.90 4.23
N MET A 28 -4.01 -3.31 4.37
CA MET A 28 -2.75 -4.03 4.25
C MET A 28 -2.59 -5.10 5.32
N SER A 29 -2.85 -4.78 6.59
CA SER A 29 -2.83 -5.75 7.71
C SER A 29 -3.76 -6.92 7.44
N PHE A 30 -4.99 -6.65 7.02
CA PHE A 30 -5.95 -7.69 6.71
C PHE A 30 -5.50 -8.58 5.55
N LEU A 31 -5.09 -7.98 4.42
CA LEU A 31 -4.75 -8.74 3.22
C LEU A 31 -3.44 -9.51 3.37
N VAL A 32 -2.40 -8.88 3.92
CA VAL A 32 -1.12 -9.54 4.19
C VAL A 32 -1.30 -10.64 5.22
N GLY A 33 -2.10 -10.40 6.27
CA GLY A 33 -2.31 -11.37 7.32
C GLY A 33 -2.91 -12.69 6.82
N ARG A 34 -3.76 -12.62 5.79
CA ARG A 34 -4.29 -13.81 5.11
C ARG A 34 -3.25 -14.59 4.31
N ILE A 35 -2.20 -13.93 3.84
CA ILE A 35 -1.12 -14.57 3.06
C ILE A 35 -0.12 -15.23 4.02
N ILE A 36 0.24 -14.54 5.10
CA ILE A 36 1.28 -15.02 6.03
C ILE A 36 0.73 -15.90 7.17
N GLY A 37 -0.59 -16.00 7.32
CA GLY A 37 -1.25 -16.81 8.34
C GLY A 37 -1.37 -16.15 9.72
N GLY A 38 -1.21 -14.83 9.81
CA GLY A 38 -1.28 -14.06 11.07
C GLY A 38 -1.10 -12.56 10.84
N GLU A 39 -1.48 -11.73 11.82
CA GLU A 39 -1.38 -10.28 11.68
C GLU A 39 0.07 -9.77 11.82
N PRO A 40 0.55 -8.89 10.93
CA PRO A 40 1.86 -8.26 11.10
C PRO A 40 1.95 -7.41 12.37
N VAL A 41 2.95 -7.68 13.22
CA VAL A 41 3.14 -6.97 14.50
C VAL A 41 3.79 -5.60 14.32
N ALA A 42 4.57 -5.42 13.26
CA ALA A 42 5.28 -4.19 12.95
C ALA A 42 5.36 -3.95 11.45
N TRP A 43 5.39 -2.68 11.08
CA TRP A 43 5.42 -2.21 9.70
C TRP A 43 6.70 -1.42 9.42
N ALA A 44 7.12 -1.44 8.17
CA ALA A 44 8.11 -0.56 7.57
C ALA A 44 7.54 0.01 6.27
N VAL A 45 8.22 0.97 5.66
CA VAL A 45 7.79 1.52 4.37
C VAL A 45 8.87 1.28 3.33
N ARG A 46 8.49 0.76 2.17
CA ARG A 46 9.36 0.70 1.00
C ARG A 46 9.07 1.88 0.09
N ALA A 47 10.09 2.68 -0.18
CA ALA A 47 10.06 3.73 -1.19
C ALA A 47 10.57 3.18 -2.52
N TYR A 48 9.72 3.19 -3.54
CA TYR A 48 10.06 2.76 -4.89
C TYR A 48 10.49 3.93 -5.77
N ALA A 49 11.17 3.63 -6.88
CA ALA A 49 11.71 4.63 -7.79
C ALA A 49 10.64 5.54 -8.44
N ASN A 50 9.39 5.08 -8.54
CA ASN A 50 8.26 5.89 -8.98
C ASN A 50 7.69 6.82 -7.89
N GLY A 51 8.33 6.89 -6.71
CA GLY A 51 7.85 7.69 -5.58
C GLY A 51 6.80 6.97 -4.72
N LEU A 52 6.37 5.78 -5.13
CA LEU A 52 5.38 5.03 -4.37
C LEU A 52 5.98 4.59 -3.03
N LEU A 53 5.32 5.00 -1.95
CA LEU A 53 5.52 4.40 -0.65
C LEU A 53 4.63 3.17 -0.57
N VAL A 54 5.10 2.08 0.01
CA VAL A 54 4.30 0.86 0.23
C VAL A 54 4.54 0.37 1.65
N PRO A 55 3.51 0.26 2.48
CA PRO A 55 3.61 -0.41 3.78
C PRO A 55 3.99 -1.88 3.57
N VAL A 56 5.00 -2.35 4.29
CA VAL A 56 5.39 -3.76 4.31
C VAL A 56 5.54 -4.25 5.74
N PRO A 57 5.31 -5.54 6.03
CA PRO A 57 5.70 -6.11 7.31
C PRO A 57 7.19 -5.87 7.56
N ALA A 58 7.55 -5.42 8.77
CA ALA A 58 8.93 -5.23 9.16
C ALA A 58 9.73 -6.55 9.06
N VAL A 59 9.08 -7.66 9.39
CA VAL A 59 9.59 -9.02 9.13
C VAL A 59 9.09 -9.49 7.77
N PHE A 60 9.81 -9.15 6.71
CA PHE A 60 9.47 -9.56 5.34
C PHE A 60 10.16 -10.88 4.99
N ASN A 61 9.37 -11.95 4.78
CA ASN A 61 9.87 -13.23 4.28
C ASN A 61 9.44 -13.44 2.81
N PRO A 62 10.35 -13.32 1.82
CA PRO A 62 10.03 -13.45 0.41
C PRO A 62 9.55 -14.86 0.01
N ALA A 63 9.81 -15.89 0.82
CA ALA A 63 9.30 -17.25 0.58
C ALA A 63 7.79 -17.37 0.86
N VAL A 64 7.22 -16.47 1.67
CA VAL A 64 5.80 -16.46 2.04
C VAL A 64 5.06 -15.31 1.35
N LEU A 65 5.61 -14.10 1.46
CA LEU A 65 5.09 -12.90 0.82
C LEU A 65 6.04 -12.49 -0.29
N THR A 66 5.78 -12.95 -1.52
CA THR A 66 6.55 -12.52 -2.68
C THR A 66 6.33 -11.04 -2.94
N GLU A 67 7.26 -10.43 -3.67
CA GLU A 67 7.11 -9.05 -4.11
C GLU A 67 5.84 -8.86 -4.96
N LEU A 68 5.51 -9.81 -5.85
CA LEU A 68 4.28 -9.78 -6.64
C LEU A 68 3.03 -9.74 -5.74
N HIS A 69 3.00 -10.60 -4.71
CA HIS A 69 1.92 -10.59 -3.73
C HIS A 69 1.80 -9.23 -3.04
N LEU A 70 2.92 -8.63 -2.66
CA LEU A 70 2.95 -7.31 -2.04
C LEU A 70 2.35 -6.25 -2.98
N ARG A 71 2.76 -6.21 -4.26
CA ARG A 71 2.23 -5.21 -5.22
C ARG A 71 0.72 -5.33 -5.38
N GLN A 72 0.24 -6.56 -5.59
CA GLN A 72 -1.18 -6.84 -5.78
C GLN A 72 -2.00 -6.51 -4.52
N THR A 73 -1.43 -6.83 -3.35
CA THR A 73 -2.04 -6.54 -2.05
C THR A 73 -2.15 -5.05 -1.82
N PHE A 74 -1.08 -4.31 -2.09
CA PHE A 74 -1.06 -2.86 -1.96
C PHE A 74 -2.05 -2.18 -2.91
N HIS A 75 -2.04 -2.54 -4.20
CA HIS A 75 -3.00 -2.02 -5.16
C HIS A 75 -4.44 -2.23 -4.69
N LYS A 76 -4.76 -3.45 -4.21
CA LYS A 76 -6.09 -3.75 -3.66
C LYS A 76 -6.40 -2.95 -2.39
N ALA A 77 -5.41 -2.72 -1.53
CA ALA A 77 -5.58 -1.96 -0.30
C ALA A 77 -5.88 -0.49 -0.56
N ILE A 78 -5.12 0.16 -1.45
CA ILE A 78 -5.33 1.58 -1.79
C ILE A 78 -6.66 1.80 -2.51
N THR A 79 -7.05 0.92 -3.44
CA THR A 79 -8.35 1.01 -4.12
C THR A 79 -9.51 0.90 -3.12
N ARG A 80 -9.44 -0.05 -2.19
CA ARG A 80 -10.49 -0.21 -1.16
C ARG A 80 -10.55 0.95 -0.19
N ALA A 81 -9.40 1.51 0.19
CA ALA A 81 -9.35 2.69 1.04
C ALA A 81 -9.98 3.90 0.34
N ALA A 82 -9.69 4.09 -0.95
CA ALA A 82 -10.29 5.14 -1.76
C ALA A 82 -11.82 4.96 -1.91
N GLU A 83 -12.28 3.76 -2.23
CA GLU A 83 -13.72 3.44 -2.31
C GLU A 83 -14.44 3.71 -0.98
N ALA A 84 -13.85 3.30 0.14
CA ALA A 84 -14.40 3.54 1.46
C ALA A 84 -14.47 5.03 1.80
N PHE A 85 -13.47 5.82 1.40
CA PHE A 85 -13.47 7.26 1.58
C PHE A 85 -14.59 7.94 0.78
N VAL A 86 -14.73 7.59 -0.51
CA VAL A 86 -15.81 8.13 -1.36
C VAL A 86 -17.17 7.78 -0.77
N HIS A 87 -17.34 6.55 -0.27
CA HIS A 87 -18.58 6.15 0.38
C HIS A 87 -18.85 6.94 1.68
N ALA A 88 -17.84 7.07 2.55
CA ALA A 88 -17.96 7.81 3.81
C ALA A 88 -18.24 9.31 3.62
N THR A 89 -17.82 9.88 2.49
CA THR A 89 -18.05 11.28 2.14
C THR A 89 -19.28 11.50 1.26
N ASN A 90 -20.13 10.48 1.07
CA ASN A 90 -21.32 10.51 0.21
C ASN A 90 -21.01 10.93 -1.24
N GLY A 91 -19.94 10.38 -1.82
CA GLY A 91 -19.52 10.69 -3.19
C GLY A 91 -18.57 11.87 -3.28
N GLY A 92 -17.90 12.24 -2.17
CA GLY A 92 -16.90 13.30 -2.16
C GLY A 92 -15.71 12.97 -3.07
N GLU A 93 -15.04 14.02 -3.55
CA GLU A 93 -13.85 13.87 -4.38
C GLU A 93 -12.69 13.27 -3.57
N LEU A 94 -11.95 12.38 -4.21
CA LEU A 94 -10.75 11.81 -3.61
C LEU A 94 -9.65 12.88 -3.51
N PRO A 95 -8.90 12.93 -2.39
CA PRO A 95 -7.72 13.78 -2.29
C PRO A 95 -6.71 13.45 -3.41
N GLU A 96 -6.05 14.47 -3.95
CA GLU A 96 -5.09 14.32 -5.06
C GLU A 96 -4.00 13.30 -4.78
N GLU A 97 -3.50 13.25 -3.53
CA GLU A 97 -2.50 12.30 -3.07
C GLU A 97 -2.97 10.85 -3.25
N VAL A 98 -4.25 10.58 -2.94
CA VAL A 98 -4.86 9.25 -3.08
C VAL A 98 -5.04 8.90 -4.55
N VAL A 99 -5.44 9.87 -5.38
CA VAL A 99 -5.56 9.67 -6.82
C VAL A 99 -4.20 9.34 -7.45
N SER A 100 -3.14 10.05 -7.05
CA SER A 100 -1.77 9.75 -7.49
C SER A 100 -1.35 8.36 -7.05
N ALA A 101 -1.50 8.04 -5.76
CA ALA A 101 -1.12 6.74 -5.21
C ALA A 101 -1.84 5.57 -5.91
N CYS A 102 -3.12 5.72 -6.27
CA CYS A 102 -3.86 4.72 -7.04
C CYS A 102 -3.25 4.50 -8.44
N LYS A 103 -2.91 5.57 -9.16
CA LYS A 103 -2.28 5.49 -10.49
C LYS A 103 -0.89 4.84 -10.40
N ASP A 104 -0.08 5.30 -9.45
CA ASP A 104 1.26 4.78 -9.23
C ASP A 104 1.22 3.30 -8.83
N ALA A 105 0.22 2.88 -8.04
CA ALA A 105 0.00 1.48 -7.69
C ALA A 105 -0.41 0.61 -8.89
N GLU A 106 -1.22 1.16 -9.79
CA GLU A 106 -1.63 0.48 -11.03
C GLU A 106 -0.43 0.27 -11.96
N ASP A 107 0.35 1.31 -12.20
CA ASP A 107 1.58 1.23 -13.01
C ASP A 107 2.60 0.27 -12.39
N PHE A 108 2.71 0.30 -11.05
CA PHE A 108 3.53 -0.62 -10.29
C PHE A 108 3.13 -2.08 -10.49
N CYS A 109 1.83 -2.38 -10.64
CA CYS A 109 1.35 -3.72 -10.98
C CYS A 109 1.60 -4.07 -12.46
N ARG A 110 1.44 -3.13 -13.39
CA ARG A 110 1.60 -3.34 -14.85
C ARG A 110 3.03 -3.71 -15.25
N LEU A 111 4.04 -3.11 -14.61
CA LEU A 111 5.47 -3.42 -14.87
C LEU A 111 5.83 -4.90 -14.63
N THR A 112 5.00 -5.64 -13.91
CA THR A 112 5.19 -7.07 -13.61
C THR A 112 4.67 -8.00 -14.71
N LEU A 113 3.82 -7.52 -15.63
CA LEU A 113 3.21 -8.33 -16.70
C LEU A 113 4.08 -8.41 -17.98
N VAL A 114 5.23 -7.72 -18.00
CA VAL A 114 6.09 -7.59 -19.19
C VAL A 114 7.42 -8.35 -19.06
N ASN A 115 7.57 -9.21 -18.05
CA ASN A 115 8.77 -10.05 -17.88
C ASN A 115 8.43 -11.54 -17.95
#